data_AF-A0A016WBW4-F1
#
_entry.id   AF-A0A016WBW4-F1
#
_cell.length_a   1.000
_cell.length_b   1.000
_cell.length_c   1.000
_cell.angle_alpha   90.00
_cell.angle_beta   90.00
_cell.angle_gamma   90.00
#
_symmetry.space_group_name_H-M   'P 1'
#
loop_
_entity.id
_entity.type
_entity.pdbx_description
1 polymer ?
#
loop_
_entity_poly.entity_id
_entity_poly.type
_entity_poly.pdbx_seq_one_letter_code
_entity_poly.pdbx_strand_id
1 'polypeptide(L)'
;LLLALCGNLQGQAQHIQPQGQGNTQLQAAPQAQGNTQPQAAPQAQGNTQPQATPQGQGNTQPQATPQGQGNTQPQATPQGQGNTQPQAAPQGQGNTQPQAAPQGQGNTQPQAAPQGQGNTQPQAAPQGQGNTQPQAAPQGQGNTQPQAAPQGQGNQPQTNTTTTTERPTRPPWPKPNCGNSALTNQLRRVFLDMHNDFRGRIARGQTEVSAGWGIAPPAALMYRMKYDCGAESYAQQSVASCRRTELPAYATGGHKQNLFVLNQANLNPKAVIHYALSQWWSQLARFGMRSNMMFYQSEYHRRARNVLKWAKMAWWNNRKVGCAVKKCGSFYLVSCMYSPGGLYVNQPVYRVAAVCSGCPRGQCDGQALCRW
;
A
#
# COMPACT_ATOMS: atom_id res chain seq x y z
N LEU A 1 -30.51 -17.43 -15.84
CA LEU A 1 -30.27 -17.35 -17.30
C LEU A 1 -28.89 -17.92 -17.60
N LEU A 2 -28.79 -18.89 -18.52
CA LEU A 2 -27.52 -19.49 -18.96
C LEU A 2 -27.28 -19.08 -20.43
N LEU A 3 -26.21 -18.33 -20.70
CA LEU A 3 -25.77 -18.00 -22.06
C LEU A 3 -24.33 -18.50 -22.26
N ALA A 4 -24.12 -19.30 -23.30
CA ALA A 4 -22.81 -19.83 -23.68
C ALA A 4 -22.47 -19.42 -25.12
N LEU A 5 -21.28 -18.89 -25.35
CA LEU A 5 -20.73 -18.58 -26.66
C LEU A 5 -19.43 -19.36 -26.87
N CYS A 6 -19.44 -20.26 -27.85
CA CYS A 6 -18.30 -21.07 -28.29
C CYS A 6 -18.09 -20.86 -29.79
N GLY A 7 -16.87 -20.58 -30.24
CA GLY A 7 -16.55 -20.43 -31.67
C GLY A 7 -15.07 -20.21 -31.97
N ASN A 8 -14.63 -20.65 -33.17
CA ASN A 8 -13.32 -20.33 -33.76
C ASN A 8 -13.39 -18.93 -34.37
N LEU A 9 -12.72 -17.95 -33.77
CA LEU A 9 -12.76 -16.56 -34.22
C LEU A 9 -11.35 -16.01 -34.34
N GLN A 10 -10.90 -15.79 -35.57
CA GLN A 10 -9.69 -15.02 -35.84
C GLN A 10 -9.99 -13.53 -35.62
N GLY A 11 -9.75 -13.04 -34.39
CA GLY A 11 -9.57 -11.61 -34.13
C GLY A 11 -10.80 -10.75 -33.79
N GLN A 12 -11.92 -11.30 -33.29
CA GLN A 12 -13.07 -10.48 -32.84
C GLN A 12 -13.32 -10.55 -31.32
N ALA A 13 -13.60 -9.39 -30.72
CA ALA A 13 -13.99 -9.24 -29.32
C ALA A 13 -15.42 -9.74 -29.09
N GLN A 14 -15.61 -10.78 -28.28
CA GLN A 14 -16.93 -11.23 -27.84
C GLN A 14 -17.37 -10.40 -26.63
N HIS A 15 -18.51 -9.72 -26.72
CA HIS A 15 -19.05 -8.88 -25.65
C HIS A 15 -20.43 -9.39 -25.21
N ILE A 16 -20.57 -9.79 -23.95
CA ILE A 16 -21.80 -10.37 -23.39
C ILE A 16 -22.29 -9.50 -22.23
N GLN A 17 -23.45 -8.86 -22.38
CA GLN A 17 -24.08 -7.99 -21.37
C GLN A 17 -25.58 -8.28 -21.19
N PRO A 18 -25.96 -9.40 -20.53
CA PRO A 18 -27.34 -9.65 -20.19
C PRO A 18 -27.75 -8.86 -18.94
N GLN A 19 -29.02 -8.48 -18.89
CA GLN A 19 -29.67 -7.80 -17.76
C GLN A 19 -30.84 -8.64 -17.25
N GLY A 20 -31.00 -8.79 -15.93
CA GLY A 20 -32.15 -9.52 -15.37
C GLY A 20 -32.11 -9.77 -13.87
N GLN A 21 -33.21 -10.30 -13.34
CA GLN A 21 -33.34 -10.76 -11.95
C GLN A 21 -33.15 -12.28 -11.86
N GLY A 22 -32.46 -12.76 -10.83
CA GLY A 22 -32.16 -14.18 -10.60
C GLY A 22 -30.73 -14.58 -10.94
N ASN A 23 -30.41 -15.86 -10.71
CA ASN A 23 -29.04 -16.38 -10.88
C ASN A 23 -28.63 -16.38 -12.37
N THR A 24 -27.42 -15.89 -12.64
CA THR A 24 -26.90 -15.71 -14.00
C THR A 24 -25.54 -16.37 -14.15
N GLN A 25 -25.42 -17.24 -15.17
CA GLN A 25 -24.17 -17.92 -15.51
C GLN A 25 -23.86 -17.63 -16.99
N LEU A 26 -22.67 -17.13 -17.26
CA LEU A 26 -22.21 -16.79 -18.61
C LEU A 26 -20.90 -17.52 -18.90
N GLN A 27 -20.74 -18.02 -20.11
CA GLN A 27 -19.49 -18.65 -20.53
C GLN A 27 -19.06 -18.14 -21.91
N ALA A 28 -17.84 -17.61 -21.99
CA ALA A 28 -17.16 -17.20 -23.22
C ALA A 28 -15.87 -18.00 -23.40
N ALA A 29 -15.81 -18.87 -24.41
CA ALA A 29 -14.67 -19.75 -24.66
C ALA A 29 -14.23 -19.71 -26.14
N PRO A 30 -13.73 -18.57 -26.65
CA PRO A 30 -13.28 -18.49 -28.04
C PRO A 30 -11.96 -19.23 -28.26
N GLN A 31 -11.81 -19.83 -29.44
CA GLN A 31 -10.54 -20.41 -29.92
C GLN A 31 -9.96 -19.52 -31.03
N ALA A 32 -8.69 -19.12 -30.92
CA ALA A 32 -8.10 -18.16 -31.84
C ALA A 32 -6.57 -18.29 -32.03
N GLN A 33 -6.09 -17.89 -33.22
CA GLN A 33 -4.69 -17.54 -33.48
C GLN A 33 -4.63 -16.03 -33.72
N GLY A 34 -4.03 -15.28 -32.80
CA GLY A 34 -4.02 -13.81 -32.76
C GLY A 34 -4.43 -13.25 -31.39
N ASN A 35 -4.46 -11.93 -31.26
CA ASN A 35 -4.84 -11.28 -30.00
C ASN A 35 -6.35 -11.43 -29.72
N THR A 36 -6.73 -11.68 -28.47
CA THR A 36 -8.14 -11.85 -28.07
C THR A 36 -8.51 -11.07 -26.80
N GLN A 37 -9.71 -10.50 -26.77
CA GLN A 37 -10.24 -9.71 -25.64
C GLN A 37 -11.73 -10.00 -25.41
N PRO A 38 -12.10 -11.18 -24.90
CA PRO A 38 -13.49 -11.48 -24.54
C PRO A 38 -13.91 -10.70 -23.28
N GLN A 39 -15.13 -10.17 -23.28
CA GLN A 39 -15.68 -9.35 -22.20
C GLN A 39 -17.04 -9.89 -21.76
N ALA A 40 -17.18 -10.16 -20.45
CA ALA A 40 -18.43 -10.58 -19.83
C ALA A 40 -18.80 -9.60 -18.69
N ALA A 41 -19.89 -8.87 -18.85
CA ALA A 41 -20.32 -7.83 -17.92
C ALA A 41 -21.84 -7.89 -17.65
N PRO A 42 -22.34 -8.96 -17.00
CA PRO A 42 -23.76 -9.05 -16.64
C PRO A 42 -24.15 -8.01 -15.58
N GLN A 43 -25.37 -7.51 -15.69
CA GLN A 43 -26.00 -6.69 -14.65
C GLN A 43 -27.18 -7.44 -14.05
N ALA A 44 -27.07 -7.88 -12.80
CA ALA A 44 -28.11 -8.74 -12.21
C ALA A 44 -28.32 -8.55 -10.70
N GLN A 45 -29.54 -8.80 -10.24
CA GLN A 45 -29.87 -9.00 -8.82
C GLN A 45 -30.04 -10.51 -8.57
N GLY A 46 -29.03 -11.15 -7.98
CA GLY A 46 -28.91 -12.60 -7.81
C GLY A 46 -27.45 -13.05 -7.85
N ASN A 47 -27.19 -14.36 -7.70
CA ASN A 47 -25.83 -14.87 -7.78
C ASN A 47 -25.32 -14.85 -9.23
N THR A 48 -24.08 -14.39 -9.45
CA THR A 48 -23.49 -14.28 -10.79
C THR A 48 -22.16 -15.02 -10.92
N GLN A 49 -22.02 -15.80 -11.98
CA GLN A 49 -20.80 -16.57 -12.28
C GLN A 49 -20.44 -16.47 -13.76
N PRO A 50 -19.86 -15.33 -14.22
CA PRO A 50 -19.32 -15.22 -15.56
C PRO A 50 -17.95 -15.91 -15.67
N GLN A 51 -17.77 -16.71 -16.72
CA GLN A 51 -16.54 -17.45 -17.01
C GLN A 51 -16.00 -17.03 -18.39
N ALA A 52 -14.71 -16.68 -18.45
CA ALA A 52 -14.00 -16.37 -19.69
C ALA A 52 -12.75 -17.27 -19.82
N THR A 53 -12.76 -18.16 -20.80
CA THR A 53 -11.75 -19.22 -20.99
C THR A 53 -11.25 -19.27 -22.43
N PRO A 54 -10.68 -18.18 -22.98
CA PRO A 54 -10.15 -18.20 -24.34
C PRO A 54 -8.96 -19.16 -24.46
N GLN A 55 -8.86 -19.86 -25.60
CA GLN A 55 -7.78 -20.79 -25.91
C GLN A 55 -7.06 -20.39 -27.20
N GLY A 56 -5.72 -20.34 -27.21
CA GLY A 56 -5.02 -19.95 -28.44
C GLY A 56 -3.56 -19.52 -28.34
N GLN A 57 -3.05 -18.97 -29.45
CA GLN A 57 -1.74 -18.31 -29.52
C GLN A 57 -1.93 -16.82 -29.79
N GLY A 58 -1.26 -15.94 -29.04
CA GLY A 58 -1.39 -14.48 -29.13
C GLY A 58 -1.66 -13.83 -27.77
N ASN A 59 -1.67 -12.49 -27.71
CA ASN A 59 -1.92 -11.78 -26.45
C ASN A 59 -3.40 -11.85 -26.06
N THR A 60 -3.69 -12.15 -24.80
CA THR A 60 -5.05 -12.45 -24.35
C THR A 60 -5.43 -11.61 -23.12
N GLN A 61 -6.54 -10.87 -23.20
CA GLN A 61 -7.00 -9.96 -22.15
C GLN A 61 -8.49 -10.16 -21.82
N PRO A 62 -8.88 -11.29 -21.20
CA PRO A 62 -10.27 -11.52 -20.84
C PRO A 62 -10.68 -10.61 -19.68
N GLN A 63 -11.86 -10.00 -19.76
CA GLN A 63 -12.41 -9.15 -18.71
C GLN A 63 -13.76 -9.66 -18.22
N ALA A 64 -13.88 -9.85 -16.91
CA ALA A 64 -15.12 -10.20 -16.23
C ALA A 64 -15.48 -9.11 -15.21
N THR A 65 -16.51 -8.33 -15.51
CA THR A 65 -16.93 -7.16 -14.71
C THR A 65 -18.43 -7.20 -14.42
N PRO A 66 -18.93 -8.23 -13.70
CA PRO A 66 -20.34 -8.28 -13.31
C PRO A 66 -20.67 -7.13 -12.36
N GLN A 67 -21.88 -6.57 -12.50
CA GLN A 67 -22.40 -5.51 -11.64
C GLN A 67 -23.73 -5.94 -10.99
N GLY A 68 -23.90 -5.70 -9.69
CA GLY A 68 -25.19 -5.92 -9.04
C GLY A 68 -25.17 -6.32 -7.57
N GLN A 69 -26.22 -7.02 -7.14
CA GLN A 69 -26.41 -7.47 -5.75
C GLN A 69 -26.51 -8.99 -5.70
N GLY A 70 -25.77 -9.65 -4.81
CA GLY A 70 -25.71 -11.11 -4.68
C GLY A 70 -24.27 -11.63 -4.68
N ASN A 71 -24.10 -12.95 -4.48
CA ASN A 71 -22.76 -13.54 -4.48
C ASN A 71 -22.20 -13.62 -5.90
N THR A 72 -20.94 -13.23 -6.06
CA THR A 72 -20.33 -13.01 -7.37
C THR A 72 -18.99 -13.74 -7.49
N GLN A 73 -18.88 -14.65 -8.46
CA GLN A 73 -17.69 -15.49 -8.66
C GLN A 73 -17.23 -15.46 -10.13
N PRO A 74 -16.65 -14.35 -10.60
CA PRO A 74 -16.12 -14.27 -11.95
C PRO A 74 -14.84 -15.09 -12.07
N GLN A 75 -14.72 -15.88 -13.14
CA GLN A 75 -13.52 -16.67 -13.43
C GLN A 75 -12.95 -16.32 -14.79
N ALA A 76 -11.65 -15.99 -14.83
CA ALA A 76 -10.90 -15.76 -16.05
C ALA A 76 -9.71 -16.73 -16.10
N THR A 77 -9.79 -17.74 -16.97
CA THR A 77 -8.78 -18.80 -17.10
C THR A 77 -8.38 -19.00 -18.57
N PRO A 78 -7.70 -18.00 -19.17
CA PRO A 78 -7.18 -18.13 -20.53
C PRO A 78 -6.11 -19.22 -20.59
N GLN A 79 -6.06 -19.99 -21.69
CA GLN A 79 -5.08 -21.05 -21.91
C GLN A 79 -4.34 -20.83 -23.24
N GLY A 80 -3.01 -20.73 -23.22
CA GLY A 80 -2.30 -20.44 -24.48
C GLY A 80 -0.84 -20.02 -24.41
N GLN A 81 -0.31 -19.58 -25.55
CA GLN A 81 1.02 -18.98 -25.66
C GLN A 81 0.89 -17.50 -26.02
N GLY A 82 1.56 -16.60 -25.31
CA GLY A 82 1.48 -15.15 -25.48
C GLY A 82 1.32 -14.39 -24.15
N ASN A 83 1.34 -13.06 -24.18
CA ASN A 83 1.16 -12.28 -22.95
C ASN A 83 -0.31 -12.29 -22.53
N THR A 84 -0.55 -12.50 -21.23
CA THR A 84 -1.90 -12.68 -20.71
C THR A 84 -2.20 -11.73 -19.55
N GLN A 85 -3.27 -10.95 -19.66
CA GLN A 85 -3.68 -9.99 -18.63
C GLN A 85 -5.17 -10.15 -18.28
N PRO A 86 -5.56 -11.24 -17.59
CA PRO A 86 -6.95 -11.43 -17.20
C PRO A 86 -7.34 -10.45 -16.09
N GLN A 87 -8.50 -9.82 -16.23
CA GLN A 87 -9.04 -8.87 -15.26
C GLN A 87 -10.41 -9.33 -14.75
N ALA A 88 -10.51 -9.53 -13.44
CA ALA A 88 -11.76 -9.78 -12.75
C ALA A 88 -12.05 -8.61 -11.78
N ALA A 89 -13.01 -7.76 -12.14
CA ALA A 89 -13.36 -6.56 -11.37
C ALA A 89 -14.89 -6.47 -11.16
N PRO A 90 -15.46 -7.37 -10.34
CA PRO A 90 -16.88 -7.31 -9.99
C PRO A 90 -17.18 -6.05 -9.16
N GLN A 91 -18.34 -5.43 -9.39
CA GLN A 91 -18.81 -4.25 -8.65
C GLN A 91 -20.19 -4.50 -8.02
N GLY A 92 -20.33 -4.41 -6.70
CA GLY A 92 -21.62 -4.75 -6.10
C GLY A 92 -21.69 -4.92 -4.59
N GLN A 93 -22.81 -5.45 -4.13
CA GLN A 93 -23.02 -5.85 -2.73
C GLN A 93 -23.20 -7.37 -2.64
N GLY A 94 -22.50 -8.04 -1.73
CA GLY A 94 -22.52 -9.49 -1.56
C GLY A 94 -21.12 -10.09 -1.44
N ASN A 95 -21.03 -11.41 -1.23
CA ASN A 95 -19.73 -12.06 -1.14
C ASN A 95 -19.12 -12.23 -2.53
N THR A 96 -17.82 -11.93 -2.64
CA THR A 96 -17.16 -11.82 -3.94
C THR A 96 -15.87 -12.64 -3.97
N GLN A 97 -15.77 -13.60 -4.90
CA GLN A 97 -14.61 -14.48 -5.04
C GLN A 97 -14.11 -14.49 -6.49
N PRO A 98 -13.46 -13.41 -6.95
CA PRO A 98 -12.93 -13.35 -8.30
C PRO A 98 -11.68 -14.23 -8.43
N GLN A 99 -11.63 -15.05 -9.46
CA GLN A 99 -10.50 -15.94 -9.73
C GLN A 99 -9.90 -15.65 -11.11
N ALA A 100 -8.62 -15.31 -11.13
CA ALA A 100 -7.82 -15.17 -12.35
C ALA A 100 -6.70 -16.22 -12.33
N ALA A 101 -6.84 -17.27 -13.14
CA ALA A 101 -5.91 -18.40 -13.20
C ALA A 101 -5.52 -18.71 -14.65
N PRO A 102 -4.74 -17.82 -15.29
CA PRO A 102 -4.24 -18.06 -16.64
C PRO A 102 -3.26 -19.24 -16.67
N GLN A 103 -3.31 -20.05 -17.73
CA GLN A 103 -2.42 -21.20 -17.93
C GLN A 103 -1.66 -21.08 -19.25
N GLY A 104 -0.33 -21.08 -19.25
CA GLY A 104 0.38 -20.88 -20.52
C GLY A 104 1.85 -20.51 -20.49
N GLN A 105 2.37 -20.11 -21.64
CA GLN A 105 3.73 -19.56 -21.79
C GLN A 105 3.67 -18.09 -22.22
N GLY A 106 4.41 -17.20 -21.56
CA GLY A 106 4.41 -15.75 -21.81
C GLY A 106 4.29 -14.92 -20.53
N ASN A 107 4.36 -13.59 -20.65
CA ASN A 107 4.24 -12.73 -19.48
C ASN A 107 2.79 -12.65 -19.02
N THR A 108 2.57 -12.75 -17.72
CA THR A 108 1.24 -12.94 -17.15
C THR A 108 0.97 -11.97 -16.01
N GLN A 109 -0.05 -11.12 -16.13
CA GLN A 109 -0.42 -10.12 -15.12
C GLN A 109 -1.91 -10.23 -14.75
N PRO A 110 -2.31 -11.23 -13.95
CA PRO A 110 -3.68 -11.39 -13.53
C PRO A 110 -4.05 -10.35 -12.48
N GLN A 111 -5.16 -9.64 -12.70
CA GLN A 111 -5.66 -8.62 -11.79
C GLN A 111 -7.06 -8.98 -11.28
N ALA A 112 -7.18 -9.16 -9.97
CA ALA A 112 -8.45 -9.31 -9.27
C ALA A 112 -8.69 -8.07 -8.40
N ALA A 113 -9.63 -7.22 -8.81
CA ALA A 113 -9.92 -5.93 -8.17
C ALA A 113 -11.43 -5.74 -7.91
N PRO A 114 -12.03 -6.54 -7.01
CA PRO A 114 -13.42 -6.40 -6.64
C PRO A 114 -13.68 -5.07 -5.93
N GLN A 115 -14.81 -4.42 -6.24
CA GLN A 115 -15.23 -3.16 -5.62
C GLN A 115 -16.63 -3.31 -5.02
N GLY A 116 -16.80 -3.15 -3.70
CA GLY A 116 -18.12 -3.41 -3.11
C GLY A 116 -18.22 -3.52 -1.60
N GLN A 117 -19.38 -3.97 -1.13
CA GLN A 117 -19.63 -4.29 0.28
C GLN A 117 -19.88 -5.79 0.43
N GLY A 118 -19.20 -6.45 1.39
CA GLY A 118 -19.30 -7.89 1.62
C GLY A 118 -17.94 -8.57 1.79
N ASN A 119 -17.93 -9.87 2.07
CA ASN A 119 -16.68 -10.61 2.22
C ASN A 119 -16.03 -10.85 0.86
N THR A 120 -14.73 -10.65 0.78
CA THR A 120 -14.02 -10.63 -0.50
C THR A 120 -12.77 -11.51 -0.46
N GLN A 121 -12.69 -12.49 -1.34
CA GLN A 121 -11.55 -13.43 -1.45
C GLN A 121 -11.03 -13.46 -2.90
N PRO A 122 -10.28 -12.45 -3.33
CA PRO A 122 -9.70 -12.42 -4.67
C PRO A 122 -8.52 -13.39 -4.76
N GLN A 123 -8.52 -14.24 -5.79
CA GLN A 123 -7.47 -15.21 -6.06
C GLN A 123 -6.85 -14.97 -7.44
N ALA A 124 -5.55 -14.68 -7.46
CA ALA A 124 -4.74 -14.61 -8.68
C ALA A 124 -3.69 -15.74 -8.64
N ALA A 125 -3.92 -16.79 -9.42
CA ALA A 125 -3.12 -18.02 -9.41
C ALA A 125 -2.69 -18.42 -10.85
N PRO A 126 -1.80 -17.64 -11.48
CA PRO A 126 -1.25 -17.97 -12.79
C PRO A 126 -0.38 -19.24 -12.75
N GLN A 127 -0.53 -20.10 -13.75
CA GLN A 127 0.22 -21.34 -13.91
C GLN A 127 0.95 -21.36 -15.26
N GLY A 128 2.27 -21.26 -15.29
CA GLY A 128 2.95 -21.10 -16.58
C GLY A 128 4.43 -20.76 -16.56
N GLN A 129 5.02 -20.59 -17.74
CA GLN A 129 6.41 -20.17 -17.91
C GLN A 129 6.46 -18.72 -18.41
N GLY A 130 7.24 -17.84 -17.76
CA GLY A 130 7.34 -16.41 -18.11
C GLY A 130 7.26 -15.47 -16.90
N ASN A 131 7.41 -14.16 -17.11
CA ASN A 131 7.34 -13.19 -16.00
C ASN A 131 5.90 -13.07 -15.52
N THR A 132 5.71 -13.16 -14.21
CA THR A 132 4.37 -13.21 -13.64
C THR A 132 4.20 -12.16 -12.55
N GLN A 133 3.16 -11.32 -12.65
CA GLN A 133 2.85 -10.27 -11.67
C GLN A 133 1.36 -10.32 -11.27
N PRO A 134 0.97 -11.22 -10.34
CA PRO A 134 -0.40 -11.29 -9.87
C PRO A 134 -0.73 -10.11 -8.93
N GLN A 135 -1.88 -9.48 -9.13
CA GLN A 135 -2.38 -8.41 -8.27
C GLN A 135 -3.78 -8.73 -7.76
N ALA A 136 -3.92 -8.83 -6.44
CA ALA A 136 -5.20 -8.92 -5.75
C ALA A 136 -5.40 -7.63 -4.95
N ALA A 137 -6.24 -6.71 -5.45
CA ALA A 137 -6.45 -5.38 -4.89
C ALA A 137 -7.94 -5.09 -4.65
N PRO A 138 -8.56 -5.73 -3.64
CA PRO A 138 -9.95 -5.47 -3.26
C PRO A 138 -10.12 -4.06 -2.70
N GLN A 139 -11.22 -3.39 -3.06
CA GLN A 139 -11.59 -2.06 -2.55
C GLN A 139 -13.03 -2.11 -2.04
N GLY A 140 -13.24 -2.07 -0.73
CA GLY A 140 -14.58 -2.28 -0.18
C GLY A 140 -14.68 -2.33 1.33
N GLN A 141 -15.90 -2.49 1.84
CA GLN A 141 -16.18 -2.69 3.26
C GLN A 141 -16.54 -4.17 3.51
N GLY A 142 -15.79 -4.87 4.38
CA GLY A 142 -16.01 -6.28 4.71
C GLY A 142 -14.72 -7.04 5.01
N ASN A 143 -14.82 -8.32 5.39
CA ASN A 143 -13.63 -9.14 5.62
C ASN A 143 -12.97 -9.48 4.28
N THR A 144 -11.65 -9.33 4.23
CA THR A 144 -10.89 -9.43 2.99
C THR A 144 -9.72 -10.40 3.16
N GLN A 145 -9.63 -11.40 2.27
CA GLN A 145 -8.54 -12.38 2.26
C GLN A 145 -7.96 -12.52 0.84
N PRO A 146 -7.04 -11.64 0.42
CA PRO A 146 -6.45 -11.72 -0.91
C PRO A 146 -5.40 -12.84 -0.99
N GLN A 147 -5.41 -13.57 -2.09
CA GLN A 147 -4.41 -14.60 -2.40
C GLN A 147 -3.80 -14.34 -3.78
N ALA A 148 -2.49 -14.14 -3.84
CA ALA A 148 -1.73 -13.99 -5.07
C ALA A 148 -0.56 -14.98 -5.01
N ALA A 149 -0.64 -16.07 -5.77
CA ALA A 149 0.34 -17.15 -5.73
C ALA A 149 0.68 -17.59 -7.16
N PRO A 150 1.83 -17.21 -7.71
CA PRO A 150 2.31 -17.76 -8.97
C PRO A 150 2.73 -19.22 -8.79
N GLN A 151 2.35 -20.11 -9.70
CA GLN A 151 2.85 -21.47 -9.79
C GLN A 151 3.53 -21.67 -11.16
N GLY A 152 4.84 -21.40 -11.25
CA GLY A 152 5.52 -21.39 -12.55
C GLY A 152 7.00 -21.01 -12.51
N GLN A 153 7.77 -21.40 -13.53
CA GLN A 153 9.20 -21.09 -13.67
C GLN A 153 9.38 -19.79 -14.48
N GLY A 154 9.82 -18.70 -13.84
CA GLY A 154 10.09 -17.38 -14.44
C GLY A 154 10.45 -16.32 -13.40
N ASN A 155 11.08 -15.21 -13.80
CA ASN A 155 11.49 -14.13 -12.89
C ASN A 155 10.25 -13.43 -12.29
N GLN A 156 10.15 -13.45 -10.97
CA GLN A 156 9.03 -12.86 -10.21
C GLN A 156 9.39 -11.49 -9.63
N PRO A 157 8.51 -10.47 -9.72
CA PRO A 157 8.50 -9.36 -8.79
C PRO A 157 7.91 -9.82 -7.45
N GLN A 158 8.66 -9.66 -6.36
CA GLN A 158 8.29 -10.14 -5.03
C GLN A 158 7.03 -9.47 -4.45
N THR A 159 5.97 -10.24 -4.22
CA THR A 159 4.88 -9.89 -3.28
C THR A 159 5.01 -10.75 -2.01
N ASN A 160 5.18 -10.11 -0.86
CA ASN A 160 5.34 -10.79 0.44
C ASN A 160 4.03 -11.43 0.94
N THR A 161 4.06 -12.73 1.27
CA THR A 161 3.54 -13.29 2.53
C THR A 161 4.10 -14.71 2.77
N THR A 162 4.92 -14.82 3.83
CA THR A 162 5.58 -15.96 4.54
C THR A 162 4.99 -17.37 4.33
N THR A 163 5.73 -18.49 4.14
CA THR A 163 6.84 -19.02 4.99
C THR A 163 7.58 -20.16 4.28
N THR A 164 8.87 -20.01 3.94
CA THR A 164 9.83 -21.12 3.93
C THR A 164 11.21 -20.60 4.32
N THR A 165 11.82 -21.30 5.26
CA THR A 165 12.96 -20.90 6.08
C THR A 165 14.27 -21.01 5.29
N GLU A 166 14.70 -19.94 4.63
CA GLU A 166 16.13 -19.64 4.64
C GLU A 166 16.41 -18.79 5.87
N ARG A 167 17.27 -19.30 6.75
CA ARG A 167 17.70 -18.62 7.97
C ARG A 167 18.16 -17.22 7.59
N PRO A 168 17.57 -16.14 8.15
CA PRO A 168 18.13 -14.81 7.98
C PRO A 168 19.58 -14.89 8.46
N THR A 169 20.54 -14.73 7.55
CA THR A 169 21.95 -14.53 7.94
C THR A 169 22.10 -13.24 8.77
N ARG A 170 21.02 -12.46 8.88
CA ARG A 170 20.99 -11.17 9.54
C ARG A 170 19.91 -11.07 10.62
N PRO A 171 20.26 -10.61 11.83
CA PRO A 171 19.28 -10.42 12.90
C PRO A 171 18.10 -9.53 12.46
N PRO A 172 16.87 -9.87 12.88
CA PRO A 172 15.72 -9.01 12.68
C PRO A 172 15.90 -7.70 13.46
N TRP A 173 15.23 -6.64 13.02
CA TRP A 173 15.22 -5.40 13.77
C TRP A 173 14.52 -5.60 15.13
N PRO A 174 15.05 -5.01 16.21
CA PRO A 174 14.46 -5.16 17.53
C PRO A 174 13.07 -4.56 17.55
N LYS A 175 12.11 -5.31 18.07
CA LYS A 175 10.74 -4.81 18.27
C LYS A 175 10.77 -3.76 19.40
N PRO A 176 9.95 -2.69 19.32
CA PRO A 176 9.88 -1.71 20.38
C PRO A 176 9.51 -2.36 21.72
N ASN A 177 10.32 -2.10 22.74
CA ASN A 177 10.06 -2.52 24.10
C ASN A 177 10.68 -1.51 25.07
N CYS A 178 9.85 -0.68 25.69
CA CYS A 178 10.28 0.21 26.76
C CYS A 178 9.52 -0.23 28.01
N GLY A 179 10.22 -0.40 29.14
CA GLY A 179 9.63 -0.88 30.40
C GLY A 179 8.55 0.04 30.99
N ASN A 180 8.26 1.16 30.34
CA ASN A 180 7.18 2.06 30.73
C ASN A 180 5.81 1.51 30.32
N SER A 181 4.88 1.43 31.28
CA SER A 181 3.49 0.98 31.08
C SER A 181 2.56 2.02 30.44
N ALA A 182 2.95 3.30 30.41
CA ALA A 182 2.13 4.39 29.87
C ALA A 182 1.86 4.28 28.36
N LEU A 183 2.70 3.53 27.63
CA LEU A 183 2.49 3.18 26.23
C LEU A 183 2.71 1.67 26.07
N THR A 184 1.78 0.98 25.41
CA THR A 184 1.94 -0.46 25.19
C THR A 184 2.88 -0.76 24.03
N ASN A 185 3.52 -1.92 24.02
CA ASN A 185 4.36 -2.37 22.90
C ASN A 185 3.60 -2.44 21.57
N GLN A 186 2.29 -2.67 21.60
CA GLN A 186 1.44 -2.63 20.40
C GLN A 186 1.37 -1.20 19.81
N LEU A 187 1.18 -0.18 20.65
CA LEU A 187 1.13 1.20 20.18
C LEU A 187 2.51 1.71 19.72
N ARG A 188 3.59 1.30 20.40
CA ARG A 188 4.97 1.58 19.94
C ARG A 188 5.23 1.04 18.53
N ARG A 189 4.75 -0.18 18.23
CA ARG A 189 4.82 -0.76 16.88
C ARG A 189 4.05 0.08 15.87
N VAL A 190 2.83 0.50 16.18
CA VAL A 190 2.05 1.38 15.29
C VAL A 190 2.84 2.65 14.94
N PHE A 191 3.46 3.31 15.92
CA PHE A 191 4.33 4.45 15.65
C PHE A 191 5.49 4.07 14.72
N LEU A 192 6.28 3.06 15.08
CA LEU A 192 7.48 2.70 14.31
C LEU A 192 7.16 2.26 12.87
N ASP A 193 6.17 1.38 12.73
CA ASP A 193 5.80 0.74 11.49
C ASP A 193 5.26 1.78 10.52
N MET A 194 4.34 2.65 10.96
CA MET A 194 3.83 3.72 10.10
C MET A 194 4.93 4.67 9.63
N HIS A 195 5.88 5.07 10.49
CA HIS A 195 7.00 5.90 10.06
C HIS A 195 7.85 5.23 8.98
N ASN A 196 8.18 3.96 9.17
CA ASN A 196 8.97 3.21 8.18
C ASN A 196 8.19 2.94 6.89
N ASP A 197 6.89 2.66 6.96
CA ASP A 197 6.04 2.47 5.78
C ASP A 197 5.96 3.75 4.94
N PHE A 198 5.74 4.90 5.59
CA PHE A 198 5.77 6.20 4.93
C PHE A 198 7.14 6.49 4.29
N ARG A 199 8.23 6.31 5.05
CA ARG A 199 9.61 6.50 4.55
C ARG A 199 9.93 5.58 3.38
N GLY A 200 9.47 4.33 3.43
CA GLY A 200 9.69 3.36 2.35
C GLY A 200 8.86 3.64 1.10
N ARG A 201 7.65 4.20 1.24
CA ARG A 201 6.86 4.67 0.09
C ARG A 201 7.54 5.82 -0.63
N ILE A 202 7.98 6.85 0.09
CA ILE A 202 8.67 7.97 -0.55
C ILE A 202 10.03 7.58 -1.10
N ALA A 203 10.78 6.71 -0.41
CA ALA A 203 12.08 6.26 -0.89
C ALA A 203 12.02 5.56 -2.26
N ARG A 204 10.92 4.86 -2.56
CA ARG A 204 10.67 4.24 -3.86
C ARG A 204 10.29 5.23 -4.96
N GLY A 205 9.78 6.41 -4.60
CA GLY A 205 9.44 7.47 -5.56
C GLY A 205 8.26 7.17 -6.49
N GLN A 206 7.27 6.39 -6.04
CA GLN A 206 6.20 5.87 -6.91
C GLN A 206 4.80 6.44 -6.62
N THR A 207 4.51 6.85 -5.38
CA THR A 207 3.11 7.09 -4.95
C THR A 207 2.87 8.37 -4.18
N GLU A 208 3.92 9.01 -3.64
CA GLU A 208 3.74 10.15 -2.74
C GLU A 208 3.62 11.45 -3.53
N VAL A 209 2.43 12.06 -3.52
CA VAL A 209 2.17 13.34 -4.20
C VAL A 209 2.83 14.49 -3.43
N SER A 210 3.47 15.39 -4.17
CA SER A 210 3.96 16.70 -3.73
C SER A 210 3.17 17.80 -4.43
N ALA A 211 2.41 18.58 -3.67
CA ALA A 211 1.50 19.59 -4.22
C ALA A 211 2.23 20.56 -5.16
N GLY A 212 1.82 20.63 -6.43
CA GLY A 212 2.45 21.50 -7.42
C GLY A 212 3.80 21.02 -7.97
N TRP A 213 4.29 19.84 -7.56
CA TRP A 213 5.58 19.28 -7.99
C TRP A 213 5.50 17.83 -8.49
N GLY A 214 4.29 17.28 -8.62
CA GLY A 214 4.06 15.91 -9.12
C GLY A 214 4.31 14.85 -8.04
N ILE A 215 4.87 13.71 -8.44
CA ILE A 215 5.26 12.64 -7.49
C ILE A 215 6.64 12.95 -6.92
N ALA A 216 6.78 12.77 -5.60
CA ALA A 216 8.06 12.93 -4.93
C ALA A 216 9.06 11.88 -5.45
N PRO A 217 10.29 12.30 -5.79
CA PRO A 217 11.26 11.44 -6.46
C PRO A 217 11.88 10.40 -5.50
N PRO A 218 12.53 9.35 -6.02
CA PRO A 218 13.13 8.30 -5.20
C PRO A 218 14.31 8.81 -4.36
N ALA A 219 14.54 8.14 -3.23
CA ALA A 219 15.65 8.45 -2.33
C ALA A 219 16.83 7.51 -2.56
N ALA A 220 18.03 8.08 -2.70
CA ALA A 220 19.27 7.33 -2.76
C ALA A 220 19.52 6.56 -1.46
N LEU A 221 19.24 7.22 -0.33
CA LEU A 221 19.56 6.77 1.01
C LEU A 221 18.44 7.24 1.93
N MET A 222 17.77 6.30 2.58
CA MET A 222 16.73 6.55 3.57
C MET A 222 16.91 5.54 4.70
N TYR A 223 17.36 5.97 5.88
CA TYR A 223 17.57 4.99 6.96
C TYR A 223 16.25 4.46 7.48
N ARG A 224 16.21 3.16 7.79
CA ARG A 224 15.13 2.62 8.60
C ARG A 224 15.23 3.18 10.02
N MET A 225 14.12 3.64 10.58
CA MET A 225 14.09 4.05 11.97
C MET A 225 14.06 2.84 12.92
N LYS A 226 14.75 2.94 14.05
CA LYS A 226 14.57 2.10 15.25
C LYS A 226 13.76 2.87 16.28
N TYR A 227 13.02 2.15 17.10
CA TYR A 227 12.34 2.77 18.24
C TYR A 227 13.34 3.00 19.38
N ASP A 228 13.29 4.18 19.99
CA ASP A 228 14.22 4.59 21.05
C ASP A 228 13.45 5.02 22.31
N CYS A 229 13.75 4.36 23.43
CA CYS A 229 13.06 4.60 24.69
C CYS A 229 13.43 5.92 25.36
N GLY A 230 14.63 6.47 25.06
CA GLY A 230 15.00 7.80 25.51
C GLY A 230 14.20 8.88 24.77
N ALA A 231 14.04 8.74 23.45
CA ALA A 231 13.15 9.60 22.67
C ALA A 231 11.69 9.51 23.16
N GLU A 232 11.21 8.32 23.55
CA GLU A 232 9.88 8.13 24.14
C GLU A 232 9.72 8.87 25.47
N SER A 233 10.72 8.87 26.36
CA SER A 233 10.60 9.55 27.65
C SER A 233 10.43 11.07 27.48
N TYR A 234 11.15 11.70 26.54
CA TYR A 234 10.94 13.10 26.19
C TYR A 234 9.56 13.34 25.54
N ALA A 235 9.09 12.40 24.69
CA ALA A 235 7.74 12.49 24.12
C ALA A 235 6.66 12.41 25.22
N GLN A 236 6.86 11.56 26.24
CA GLN A 236 5.97 11.44 27.40
C GLN A 236 5.98 12.71 28.23
N GLN A 237 7.15 13.29 28.50
CA GLN A 237 7.27 14.59 29.17
C GLN A 237 6.49 15.68 28.42
N SER A 238 6.55 15.68 27.08
CA SER A 238 5.81 16.65 26.27
C SER A 238 4.30 16.55 26.42
N VAL A 239 3.74 15.35 26.60
CA VAL A 239 2.29 15.18 26.72
C VAL A 239 1.82 15.17 28.17
N ALA A 240 2.73 15.01 29.14
CA ALA A 240 2.42 14.85 30.56
C ALA A 240 1.57 15.99 31.13
N SER A 241 1.92 17.24 30.83
CA SER A 241 1.21 18.43 31.32
C SER A 241 0.02 18.84 30.44
N CYS A 242 -0.36 18.03 29.45
CA CYS A 242 -1.45 18.35 28.52
C CYS A 242 -1.27 19.69 27.77
N ARG A 243 0.00 20.10 27.59
CA ARG A 243 0.33 21.32 26.87
C ARG A 243 0.13 21.15 25.36
N ARG A 244 -0.52 22.13 24.73
CA ARG A 244 -0.87 22.12 23.30
C ARG A 244 0.26 22.65 22.39
N THR A 245 1.41 22.98 22.97
CA THR A 245 2.58 23.54 22.28
C THR A 245 3.80 22.64 22.45
N GLU A 246 4.69 22.64 21.45
CA GLU A 246 5.94 21.87 21.46
C GLU A 246 6.81 22.21 22.69
N LEU A 247 7.64 21.26 23.09
CA LEU A 247 8.72 21.47 24.05
C LEU A 247 9.72 22.51 23.51
N PRO A 248 10.19 23.44 24.36
CA PRO A 248 11.31 24.29 23.97
C PRO A 248 12.53 23.40 23.73
N ALA A 249 13.45 23.86 22.86
CA ALA A 249 14.55 23.04 22.36
C ALA A 249 15.40 22.40 23.49
N TYR A 250 15.67 23.15 24.57
CA TYR A 250 16.44 22.66 25.72
C TYR A 250 15.78 21.48 26.45
N ALA A 251 14.45 21.33 26.35
CA ALA A 251 13.68 20.28 27.04
C ALA A 251 13.47 19.01 26.19
N THR A 252 14.05 18.95 24.99
CA THR A 252 13.89 17.82 24.06
C THR A 252 15.06 16.84 24.07
N GLY A 253 16.10 17.09 24.87
CA GLY A 253 17.31 16.27 24.86
C GLY A 253 17.98 16.21 23.49
N GLY A 254 17.92 17.30 22.71
CA GLY A 254 18.46 17.39 21.35
C GLY A 254 17.58 16.81 20.24
N HIS A 255 16.38 16.32 20.56
CA HIS A 255 15.46 15.76 19.58
C HIS A 255 14.63 16.86 18.90
N LYS A 256 14.23 16.64 17.64
CA LYS A 256 13.18 17.47 17.02
C LYS A 256 11.82 16.85 17.30
N GLN A 257 10.81 17.69 17.52
CA GLN A 257 9.49 17.25 17.93
C GLN A 257 8.45 17.42 16.80
N ASN A 258 7.57 16.43 16.67
CA ASN A 258 6.22 16.64 16.15
C ASN A 258 5.20 16.52 17.28
N LEU A 259 4.21 17.42 17.27
CA LEU A 259 3.09 17.44 18.21
C LEU A 259 1.80 17.58 17.41
N PHE A 260 0.78 16.83 17.82
CA PHE A 260 -0.56 16.85 17.25
C PHE A 260 -1.58 16.97 18.37
N VAL A 261 -2.61 17.79 18.15
CA VAL A 261 -3.71 18.01 19.08
C VAL A 261 -5.01 17.59 18.39
N LEU A 262 -5.73 16.64 18.97
CA LEU A 262 -7.02 16.19 18.48
C LEU A 262 -8.12 16.55 19.47
N ASN A 263 -8.99 17.51 19.13
CA ASN A 263 -10.09 17.99 19.98
C ASN A 263 -11.29 17.03 19.96
N GLN A 264 -11.07 15.77 20.33
CA GLN A 264 -12.11 14.76 20.46
C GLN A 264 -11.83 13.90 21.69
N ALA A 265 -12.88 13.53 22.41
CA ALA A 265 -12.80 12.65 23.57
C ALA A 265 -13.14 11.20 23.21
N ASN A 266 -12.73 10.27 24.07
CA ASN A 266 -13.18 8.86 24.07
C ASN A 266 -12.87 8.06 22.78
N LEU A 267 -11.77 8.37 22.11
CA LEU A 267 -11.31 7.62 20.95
C LEU A 267 -10.33 6.52 21.33
N ASN A 268 -10.27 5.48 20.49
CA ASN A 268 -9.24 4.45 20.58
C ASN A 268 -7.85 5.10 20.34
N PRO A 269 -6.88 4.99 21.28
CA PRO A 269 -5.54 5.58 21.13
C PRO A 269 -4.83 5.16 19.84
N LYS A 270 -5.02 3.92 19.37
CA LYS A 270 -4.47 3.45 18.10
C LYS A 270 -5.00 4.30 16.93
N ALA A 271 -6.30 4.55 16.86
CA ALA A 271 -6.91 5.37 15.81
C ALA A 271 -6.42 6.82 15.86
N VAL A 272 -6.28 7.39 17.07
CA VAL A 272 -5.71 8.73 17.28
C VAL A 272 -4.28 8.82 16.74
N ILE A 273 -3.44 7.81 17.01
CA ILE A 273 -2.07 7.72 16.49
C ILE A 273 -2.09 7.65 14.96
N HIS A 274 -2.86 6.73 14.37
CA HIS A 274 -2.97 6.61 12.92
C HIS A 274 -3.35 7.93 12.26
N TYR A 275 -4.33 8.62 12.83
CA TYR A 275 -4.79 9.92 12.34
C TYR A 275 -3.68 10.98 12.43
N ALA A 276 -3.05 11.15 13.60
CA ALA A 276 -2.00 12.14 13.82
C ALA A 276 -0.82 11.98 12.84
N LEU A 277 -0.34 10.74 12.67
CA LEU A 277 0.77 10.45 11.77
C LEU A 277 0.40 10.69 10.30
N SER A 278 -0.83 10.33 9.91
CA SER A 278 -1.34 10.59 8.56
C SER A 278 -1.49 12.09 8.29
N GLN A 279 -1.91 12.88 9.29
CA GLN A 279 -2.00 14.33 9.17
C GLN A 279 -0.62 14.96 8.96
N TRP A 280 0.38 14.57 9.76
CA TRP A 280 1.75 15.03 9.57
C TRP A 280 2.31 14.66 8.20
N TRP A 281 2.12 13.41 7.76
CA TRP A 281 2.62 12.94 6.47
C TRP A 281 1.94 13.64 5.29
N SER A 282 0.63 13.89 5.38
CA SER A 282 -0.17 14.53 4.33
C SER A 282 0.27 15.95 3.97
N GLN A 283 1.11 16.59 4.77
CA GLN A 283 1.61 17.93 4.49
C GLN A 283 2.32 18.02 3.13
N LEU A 284 3.03 16.97 2.70
CA LEU A 284 3.66 16.95 1.38
C LEU A 284 2.61 17.05 0.26
N ALA A 285 1.57 16.23 0.32
CA ALA A 285 0.49 16.24 -0.67
C ALA A 285 -0.35 17.52 -0.63
N ARG A 286 -0.42 18.20 0.51
CA ARG A 286 -1.23 19.42 0.70
C ARG A 286 -0.48 20.71 0.37
N PHE A 287 0.81 20.76 0.65
CA PHE A 287 1.59 21.99 0.59
C PHE A 287 2.78 21.89 -0.36
N GLY A 288 3.28 20.68 -0.62
CA GLY A 288 4.31 20.46 -1.61
C GLY A 288 5.69 20.93 -1.21
N MET A 289 6.68 20.30 -1.82
CA MET A 289 8.09 20.63 -1.73
C MET A 289 8.73 20.47 -3.11
N ARG A 290 9.74 21.30 -3.39
CA ARG A 290 10.54 21.30 -4.62
C ARG A 290 11.06 19.90 -4.95
N SER A 291 11.13 19.56 -6.24
CA SER A 291 11.53 18.21 -6.69
C SER A 291 12.96 17.82 -6.30
N ASN A 292 13.86 18.76 -6.02
CA ASN A 292 15.20 18.44 -5.49
C ASN A 292 15.22 18.14 -3.97
N MET A 293 14.05 18.22 -3.31
CA MET A 293 13.85 17.96 -1.89
C MET A 293 14.70 18.85 -0.95
N MET A 294 15.17 20.00 -1.44
CA MET A 294 15.98 20.94 -0.66
C MET A 294 15.16 21.75 0.34
N PHE A 295 15.57 21.68 1.60
CA PHE A 295 14.91 22.39 2.71
C PHE A 295 15.51 23.78 2.89
N TYR A 296 14.81 24.81 2.39
CA TYR A 296 15.23 26.20 2.48
C TYR A 296 14.59 26.93 3.67
N GLN A 297 15.15 28.10 4.01
CA GLN A 297 14.60 28.96 5.06
C GLN A 297 13.13 29.33 4.80
N SER A 298 12.72 29.43 3.52
CA SER A 298 11.33 29.68 3.13
C SER A 298 10.36 28.68 3.75
N GLU A 299 10.76 27.41 3.95
CA GLU A 299 9.89 26.37 4.51
C GLU A 299 9.47 26.65 5.96
N TYR A 300 10.31 27.34 6.73
CA TYR A 300 9.96 27.80 8.08
C TYR A 300 8.94 28.94 8.06
N HIS A 301 8.98 29.79 7.04
CA HIS A 301 8.14 31.00 6.97
C HIS A 301 6.73 30.73 6.42
N ARG A 302 6.43 29.49 5.99
CA ARG A 302 5.13 29.10 5.40
C ARG A 302 3.97 29.00 6.40
N ARG A 303 4.18 29.37 7.67
CA ARG A 303 3.17 29.40 8.76
C ARG A 303 2.32 28.12 8.75
N ALA A 304 1.00 28.19 8.65
CA ALA A 304 0.11 27.01 8.70
C ALA A 304 0.21 26.09 7.47
N ARG A 305 0.74 26.56 6.33
CA ARG A 305 0.84 25.82 5.06
C ARG A 305 2.25 25.29 4.82
N ASN A 306 2.85 24.72 5.86
CA ASN A 306 4.24 24.25 5.87
C ASN A 306 4.34 22.72 5.79
N VAL A 307 5.55 22.23 5.48
CA VAL A 307 5.88 20.81 5.42
C VAL A 307 6.75 20.33 6.61
N LEU A 308 6.81 21.10 7.69
CA LEU A 308 7.76 20.88 8.80
C LEU A 308 7.52 19.60 9.59
N LYS A 309 6.29 19.08 9.62
CA LYS A 309 5.98 17.81 10.30
C LYS A 309 6.35 16.63 9.43
N TRP A 310 5.94 16.67 8.15
CA TRP A 310 6.35 15.69 7.15
C TRP A 310 7.88 15.62 7.03
N ALA A 311 8.57 16.76 6.95
CA ALA A 311 10.01 16.81 6.75
C ALA A 311 10.77 16.13 7.90
N LYS A 312 10.33 16.26 9.16
CA LYS A 312 10.92 15.51 10.29
C LYS A 312 10.71 13.99 10.17
N MET A 313 9.54 13.56 9.69
CA MET A 313 9.27 12.14 9.46
C MET A 313 10.12 11.58 8.31
N ALA A 314 10.25 12.34 7.22
CA ALA A 314 10.92 11.93 5.99
C ALA A 314 12.44 12.16 5.99
N TRP A 315 12.99 12.88 6.97
CA TRP A 315 14.40 13.26 6.97
C TRP A 315 15.32 12.03 6.90
N TRP A 316 16.18 11.97 5.90
CA TRP A 316 16.84 10.74 5.48
C TRP A 316 17.69 10.09 6.56
N ASN A 317 18.39 10.90 7.36
CA ASN A 317 19.28 10.41 8.41
C ASN A 317 18.61 10.24 9.77
N ASN A 318 17.30 10.48 9.90
CA ASN A 318 16.58 10.16 11.12
C ASN A 318 16.55 8.64 11.33
N ARG A 319 17.30 8.22 12.35
CA ARG A 319 17.56 6.82 12.69
C ARG A 319 16.71 6.37 13.87
N LYS A 320 16.29 7.28 14.73
CA LYS A 320 15.57 6.97 15.96
C LYS A 320 14.28 7.77 16.07
N VAL A 321 13.24 7.09 16.56
CA VAL A 321 11.94 7.69 16.88
C VAL A 321 11.43 7.15 18.21
N GLY A 322 10.83 8.01 19.02
CA GLY A 322 10.10 7.64 20.22
C GLY A 322 8.90 8.55 20.39
N CYS A 323 7.74 8.00 20.77
CA CYS A 323 6.49 8.72 20.72
C CYS A 323 5.64 8.48 21.98
N ALA A 324 4.65 9.33 22.18
CA ALA A 324 3.66 9.21 23.25
C ALA A 324 2.29 9.66 22.77
N VAL A 325 1.25 9.10 23.38
CA VAL A 325 -0.14 9.57 23.24
C VAL A 325 -0.74 9.71 24.64
N LYS A 326 -1.47 10.80 24.88
CA LYS A 326 -2.18 11.02 26.16
C LYS A 326 -3.56 11.63 25.91
N LYS A 327 -4.57 11.11 26.63
CA LYS A 327 -5.89 11.74 26.75
C LYS A 327 -5.83 12.85 27.81
N CYS A 328 -6.24 14.05 27.44
CA CYS A 328 -6.18 15.28 28.22
C CYS A 328 -7.59 15.84 28.43
N GLY A 329 -8.44 15.09 29.13
CA GLY A 329 -9.85 15.42 29.27
C GLY A 329 -10.59 15.30 27.94
N SER A 330 -10.82 16.44 27.28
CA SER A 330 -11.61 16.57 26.04
C SER A 330 -10.82 16.44 24.74
N PHE A 331 -9.49 16.31 24.81
CA PHE A 331 -8.62 16.18 23.63
C PHE A 331 -7.52 15.14 23.84
N TYR A 332 -6.87 14.73 22.74
CA TYR A 332 -5.66 13.92 22.77
C TYR A 332 -4.45 14.72 22.31
N LEU A 333 -3.31 14.41 22.91
CA LEU A 333 -2.00 14.80 22.41
C LEU A 333 -1.26 13.59 21.88
N VAL A 334 -0.62 13.75 20.72
CA VAL A 334 0.35 12.80 20.17
C VAL A 334 1.65 13.55 19.94
N SER A 335 2.73 13.05 20.52
CA SER A 335 4.07 13.63 20.39
C SER A 335 5.06 12.57 19.89
N CYS A 336 5.93 12.95 18.96
CA CYS A 336 7.04 12.11 18.50
C CYS A 336 8.33 12.91 18.49
N MET A 337 9.39 12.29 18.97
CA MET A 337 10.75 12.82 19.03
C MET A 337 11.62 12.10 18.00
N TYR A 338 12.42 12.85 17.24
CA TYR A 338 13.26 12.35 16.17
C TYR A 338 14.72 12.71 16.41
N SER A 339 15.62 11.75 16.12
CA SER A 339 17.06 11.95 16.18
C SER A 339 17.76 11.42 14.91
N PRO A 340 18.71 12.18 14.34
CA PRO A 340 19.27 13.46 14.82
C PRO A 340 18.34 14.68 14.63
N GLY A 341 17.19 14.51 13.98
CA GLY A 341 16.06 15.43 14.02
C GLY A 341 15.80 16.19 12.73
N GLY A 342 16.86 16.53 11.97
CA GLY A 342 16.75 17.16 10.65
C GLY A 342 16.29 18.62 10.66
N LEU A 343 15.68 19.04 9.54
CA LEU A 343 15.29 20.43 9.24
C LEU A 343 16.47 21.41 9.17
N TYR A 344 17.62 20.93 8.71
CA TYR A 344 18.77 21.77 8.47
C TYR A 344 18.57 22.57 7.18
N VAL A 345 18.69 23.90 7.27
CA VAL A 345 18.56 24.80 6.13
C VAL A 345 19.65 24.49 5.11
N ASN A 346 19.32 24.57 3.82
CA ASN A 346 20.19 24.25 2.70
C ASN A 346 20.68 22.79 2.69
N GLN A 347 19.92 21.89 3.31
CA GLN A 347 20.12 20.45 3.16
C GLN A 347 18.88 19.79 2.56
N PRO A 348 19.05 18.71 1.78
CA PRO A 348 17.92 17.96 1.28
C PRO A 348 17.28 17.14 2.41
N VAL A 349 15.95 17.05 2.40
CA VAL A 349 15.21 16.10 3.27
C VAL A 349 15.69 14.69 2.99
N TYR A 350 15.94 14.36 1.72
CA TYR A 350 16.69 13.19 1.29
C TYR A 350 17.34 13.44 -0.06
N ARG A 351 18.45 12.76 -0.33
CA ARG A 351 19.14 12.86 -1.63
C ARG A 351 18.33 12.14 -2.71
N VAL A 352 17.99 12.85 -3.77
CA VAL A 352 17.29 12.29 -4.94
C VAL A 352 18.27 11.52 -5.82
N ALA A 353 18.02 10.23 -6.03
CA ALA A 353 18.73 9.35 -6.97
C ALA A 353 18.06 7.97 -7.00
N ALA A 354 18.62 7.03 -7.79
CA ALA A 354 18.16 5.66 -7.85
C ALA A 354 17.97 5.04 -6.46
N VAL A 355 16.87 4.31 -6.29
CA VAL A 355 16.48 3.69 -5.01
C VAL A 355 17.65 2.91 -4.43
N CYS A 356 17.99 3.17 -3.17
CA CYS A 356 19.06 2.49 -2.44
C CYS A 356 20.49 2.65 -2.98
N SER A 357 20.73 3.48 -4.01
CA SER A 357 22.09 3.73 -4.54
C SER A 357 23.07 4.32 -3.51
N GLY A 358 22.58 4.91 -2.43
CA GLY A 358 23.36 5.43 -1.31
C GLY A 358 23.39 4.53 -0.08
N CYS A 359 22.71 3.38 -0.07
CA CYS A 359 22.84 2.41 1.01
C CYS A 359 24.23 1.75 0.97
N PRO A 360 24.81 1.36 2.12
CA PRO A 360 25.94 0.44 2.09
C PRO A 360 25.53 -0.89 1.43
N ARG A 361 26.51 -1.60 0.84
CA ARG A 361 26.24 -2.81 0.04
C ARG A 361 25.47 -3.87 0.84
N GLY A 362 24.37 -4.36 0.27
CA GLY A 362 23.50 -5.36 0.91
C GLY A 362 22.69 -4.84 2.11
N GLN A 363 22.60 -3.51 2.30
CA GLN A 363 21.92 -2.90 3.44
C GLN A 363 20.52 -2.35 3.12
N CYS A 364 20.12 -2.34 1.86
CA CYS A 364 18.76 -1.96 1.47
C CYS A 364 17.79 -3.12 1.75
N ASP A 365 16.72 -2.86 2.51
CA ASP A 365 15.66 -3.83 2.75
C ASP A 365 14.50 -3.69 1.75
N GLY A 366 13.54 -4.62 1.81
CA GLY A 366 12.40 -4.68 0.87
C GLY A 366 11.45 -3.47 0.92
N GLN A 367 11.58 -2.58 1.90
CA GLN A 367 10.86 -1.30 1.92
C GLN A 367 11.68 -0.15 1.33
N ALA A 368 12.81 -0.43 0.67
CA ALA A 368 13.78 0.56 0.19
C ALA A 368 14.41 1.40 1.31
N LEU A 369 14.55 0.82 2.50
CA LEU A 369 15.19 1.47 3.65
C LEU A 369 16.56 0.87 3.92
N CYS A 370 17.55 1.73 4.16
CA CYS A 370 18.91 1.31 4.46
C CYS A 370 19.05 0.96 5.95
N ARG A 371 19.71 -0.18 6.21
CA ARG A 371 20.18 -0.56 7.55
C ARG A 371 21.43 0.24 7.94
N TRP A 372 21.68 0.31 9.25
CA TRP A 372 22.73 1.13 9.88
C TRP A 372 23.11 0.65 11.27
#